data_AF-A0A514BY37-F1
#
_entry.id   AF-A0A514BY37-F1
#
_cell.length_a   1.000
_cell.length_b   1.000
_cell.length_c   1.000
_cell.angle_alpha   90.00
_cell.angle_beta   90.00
_cell.angle_gamma   90.00
#
_symmetry.space_group_name_H-M   'P 1'
#
loop_
_entity.id
_entity.type
_entity.pdbx_description
1 polymer ?
#
loop_
_entity_poly.entity_id
_entity_poly.type
_entity_poly.pdbx_seq_one_letter_code
_entity_poly.pdbx_strand_id
1 'polypeptide(L)' 'MSPRRPSRRHRRNAMLMAAQRLRLEGVARGELEPRSPREACFQGMIQDCGRFPTRDFIVSPLLFLLEDVEPDSDPVGAP' A
#
# COMPACT_ATOMS: atom_id res chain seq x y z
N MET A 1 -36.74 5.22 -6.68
CA MET A 1 -35.71 4.27 -6.18
C MET A 1 -34.79 5.04 -5.24
N SER A 2 -34.88 4.83 -3.92
CA SER A 2 -33.93 5.48 -3.01
C SER A 2 -32.52 4.93 -3.23
N PRO A 3 -31.49 5.78 -3.31
CA PRO A 3 -30.11 5.32 -3.46
C PRO A 3 -29.75 4.45 -2.25
N ARG A 4 -29.42 3.19 -2.50
CA ARG A 4 -28.95 2.26 -1.45
C ARG A 4 -27.67 2.86 -0.87
N ARG A 5 -27.73 3.30 0.39
CA ARG A 5 -26.54 3.81 1.09
C ARG A 5 -25.44 2.73 1.00
N PRO A 6 -24.22 3.09 0.57
CA PRO A 6 -23.13 2.13 0.50
C PRO A 6 -22.89 1.55 1.89
N SER A 7 -22.70 0.23 1.94
CA SER A 7 -22.45 -0.48 3.20
C SER A 7 -21.20 0.07 3.88
N ARG A 8 -21.13 -0.02 5.21
CA ARG A 8 -19.92 0.38 5.97
C ARG A 8 -18.65 -0.27 5.43
N ARG A 9 -18.76 -1.53 4.99
CA ARG A 9 -17.66 -2.29 4.34
C ARG A 9 -17.17 -1.62 3.05
N HIS A 10 -18.08 -1.16 2.20
CA HIS A 10 -17.70 -0.47 0.97
C HIS A 10 -16.92 0.82 1.26
N ARG A 11 -17.38 1.63 2.23
CA ARG A 11 -16.67 2.85 2.64
C ARG A 11 -15.28 2.55 3.19
N ARG A 12 -15.15 1.52 4.05
CA ARG A 12 -13.85 1.09 4.59
C ARG A 12 -12.89 0.67 3.48
N ASN A 13 -13.36 -0.14 2.52
CA ASN A 13 -12.53 -0.58 1.40
C ASN A 13 -12.07 0.60 0.54
N ALA A 14 -12.97 1.54 0.23
CA ALA A 14 -12.63 2.74 -0.52
C ALA A 14 -11.58 3.59 0.22
N MET A 15 -11.72 3.72 1.55
CA MET A 15 -10.74 4.43 2.38
C MET A 15 -9.36 3.74 2.35
N LEU A 16 -9.30 2.41 2.47
CA LEU A 16 -8.03 1.68 2.43
C LEU A 16 -7.36 1.80 1.06
N MET A 17 -8.13 1.77 -0.03
CA MET A 17 -7.61 2.00 -1.38
C MET A 17 -7.04 3.41 -1.55
N ALA A 18 -7.73 4.42 -1.02
CA ALA A 18 -7.26 5.80 -1.05
C ALA A 18 -5.98 6.01 -0.22
N ALA A 19 -5.92 5.39 0.97
CA ALA A 19 -4.73 5.44 1.83
C ALA A 19 -3.51 4.82 1.15
N GLN A 20 -3.67 3.65 0.51
CA GLN A 20 -2.59 3.02 -0.27
C GLN A 20 -2.08 3.95 -1.37
N ARG A 21 -2.99 4.59 -2.11
CA ARG A 21 -2.61 5.51 -3.19
C ARG A 21 -1.80 6.70 -2.67
N LEU A 22 -2.29 7.38 -1.63
CA LEU A 22 -1.59 8.53 -1.04
C LEU A 22 -0.20 8.16 -0.55
N ARG A 23 -0.07 6.95 0.02
CA ARG A 23 1.21 6.46 0.52
C ARG A 23 2.20 6.21 -0.61
N LEU A 24 1.77 5.53 -1.69
CA LEU A 24 2.61 5.35 -2.88
C LEU A 24 2.98 6.68 -3.53
N GLU A 25 2.06 7.65 -3.60
CA GLU A 25 2.38 9.00 -4.09
C GLU A 25 3.45 9.70 -3.24
N GLY A 26 3.42 9.53 -1.91
CA GLY A 26 4.47 10.04 -1.01
C GLY A 26 5.82 9.34 -1.25
N VAL A 27 5.83 8.03 -1.45
CA VAL A 27 7.05 7.26 -1.81
C VAL A 27 7.62 7.75 -3.14
N ALA A 28 6.77 7.96 -4.15
CA ALA A 28 7.18 8.44 -5.47
C ALA A 28 7.84 9.84 -5.42
N ARG A 29 7.44 10.68 -4.46
CA ARG A 29 8.02 12.02 -4.26
C ARG A 29 9.26 12.02 -3.35
N GLY A 30 9.61 10.89 -2.76
CA GLY A 30 10.66 10.82 -1.73
C GLY A 30 10.26 11.45 -0.40
N GLU A 31 8.96 11.67 -0.16
CA GLU A 31 8.44 12.21 1.11
C GLU A 31 8.30 11.13 2.17
N LEU A 32 8.15 9.87 1.75
CA LEU A 32 7.95 8.70 2.60
C LEU A 32 8.93 7.58 2.24
N GLU A 33 9.48 6.93 3.25
CA GLU A 33 10.20 5.66 3.07
C GLU A 33 9.22 4.49 2.85
N PRO A 34 9.57 3.53 1.97
CA PRO A 34 8.83 2.29 1.82
C PRO A 34 8.74 1.51 3.13
N ARG A 35 7.58 0.93 3.41
CA ARG A 35 7.36 0.07 4.60
C ARG A 35 7.04 -1.37 4.27
N SER A 36 6.70 -1.67 3.02
CA SER A 36 6.45 -3.04 2.59
C SER A 36 7.25 -3.38 1.34
N PRO A 37 7.50 -4.68 1.06
CA PRO A 37 8.21 -5.12 -0.14
C PRO A 37 7.59 -4.58 -1.44
N ARG A 38 6.25 -4.44 -1.45
CA ARG A 38 5.50 -3.86 -2.55
C ARG A 38 5.85 -2.38 -2.78
N GLU A 39 5.92 -1.58 -1.71
CA GLU A 39 6.31 -0.18 -1.81
C GLU A 39 7.77 -0.03 -2.26
N ALA A 40 8.66 -0.90 -1.78
CA ALA A 40 10.06 -0.92 -2.20
C ALA A 40 10.19 -1.26 -3.69
N CYS A 41 9.43 -2.26 -4.16
CA CYS A 41 9.35 -2.61 -5.58
C CYS A 41 8.83 -1.44 -6.42
N PHE A 42 7.76 -0.76 -5.96
CA PHE A 42 7.23 0.42 -6.62
C PHE A 42 8.28 1.55 -6.74
N GLN A 43 9.02 1.82 -5.66
CA GLN A 43 10.07 2.83 -5.65
C GLN A 43 11.18 2.48 -6.65
N GLY A 44 11.66 1.23 -6.66
CA GLY A 44 12.65 0.75 -7.64
C GLY A 44 12.17 0.90 -9.08
N MET A 45 10.93 0.54 -9.37
CA MET A 45 10.34 0.71 -10.71
C MET A 45 10.27 2.17 -11.16
N ILE A 46 10.00 3.11 -10.24
CA ILE A 46 10.06 4.54 -10.55
C ILE A 46 11.50 4.97 -10.84
N GLN A 47 12.47 4.50 -10.06
CA GLN A 47 13.87 4.87 -10.24
C GLN A 47 14.43 4.34 -11.56
N ASP A 48 14.08 3.11 -11.94
CA ASP A 48 14.61 2.44 -13.14
C ASP A 48 13.89 2.88 -14.42
N CYS A 49 12.56 3.03 -14.38
CA CYS A 49 11.73 3.28 -15.57
C CYS A 49 11.15 4.71 -15.62
N GLY A 50 11.45 5.56 -14.62
CA GLY A 50 11.03 6.95 -14.52
C GLY A 50 9.59 7.15 -14.04
N ARG A 51 8.60 6.44 -14.60
CA ARG A 51 7.19 6.62 -14.21
C ARG A 51 6.38 5.34 -14.35
N PHE A 52 5.76 4.92 -13.25
CA PHE A 52 4.86 3.77 -13.22
C PHE A 52 3.47 4.14 -12.70
N PRO A 53 2.39 3.60 -13.27
CA PRO A 53 1.04 3.85 -12.78
C PRO A 53 0.85 3.28 -11.36
N THR A 54 0.60 4.16 -10.40
CA THR A 54 0.37 3.83 -8.99
C THR A 54 -0.71 2.76 -8.78
N ARG A 55 -1.73 2.73 -9.64
CA ARG A 55 -2.87 1.80 -9.53
C ARG A 55 -2.45 0.33 -9.61
N ASP A 56 -1.35 0.03 -10.29
CA ASP A 56 -0.87 -1.35 -10.48
C ASP A 56 -0.25 -1.91 -9.20
N PHE A 57 0.09 -1.02 -8.25
CA PHE A 57 0.60 -1.35 -6.93
C PHE A 57 -0.45 -1.21 -5.82
N ILE A 58 -1.71 -0.88 -6.16
CA ILE A 58 -2.80 -0.88 -5.18
C ILE A 58 -3.35 -2.30 -5.07
N VAL A 59 -3.28 -2.89 -3.88
CA VAL A 59 -3.73 -4.25 -3.63
C VAL A 59 -5.10 -4.27 -2.95
N SER A 60 -5.75 -5.44 -2.99
CA SER A 60 -7.03 -5.64 -2.32
C SER A 60 -6.95 -5.27 -0.83
N PRO A 61 -8.04 -4.79 -0.20
CA PRO A 61 -7.97 -4.31 1.18
C PRO A 61 -7.58 -5.40 2.17
N LEU A 62 -7.88 -6.67 1.87
CA LEU A 62 -7.47 -7.80 2.69
C LEU A 62 -5.96 -8.06 2.59
N LEU A 63 -5.40 -8.02 1.38
CA LEU A 63 -3.95 -8.16 1.19
C LEU A 63 -3.18 -7.02 1.85
N PHE A 64 -3.70 -5.79 1.71
CA PHE A 64 -3.08 -4.64 2.36
C PHE A 64 -3.05 -4.77 3.88
N LEU A 65 -4.10 -5.30 4.50
CA LEU A 65 -4.14 -5.54 5.94
C LEU A 65 -3.19 -6.67 6.39
N LEU A 66 -2.77 -7.55 5.48
CA LEU A 66 -1.80 -8.61 5.77
C LEU A 66 -0.35 -8.11 5.66
N GLU A 67 -0.07 -7.09 4.84
CA GLU A 67 1.27 -6.49 4.73
C GLU A 67 1.77 -5.93 6.08
N ASP A 68 0.87 -5.41 6.93
CA ASP A 68 1.20 -4.85 8.25
C ASP A 68 1.33 -5.92 9.36
N VAL A 69 0.98 -7.19 9.09
CA VAL A 69 0.98 -8.26 10.11
C VAL A 69 2.35 -8.93 10.25
N GLU A 70 3.28 -8.72 9.31
CA GLU A 70 4.68 -9.12 9.51
C GLU A 70 5.56 -7.92 9.85
N PRO A 71 5.88 -7.80 11.16
CA PRO A 71 7.28 -7.64 11.53
C PRO A 71 7.62 -8.48 12.76
N ASP A 72 7.61 -9.81 12.65
CA ASP A 72 8.48 -10.64 13.48
C ASP A 72 9.71 -10.96 12.61
N SER A 73 10.55 -9.95 12.43
CA SER A 73 11.97 -10.24 12.28
C SER A 73 12.39 -10.88 13.58
N ASP A 74 12.49 -12.21 13.57
CA ASP A 74 13.15 -12.99 14.62
C ASP A 74 14.40 -12.22 15.08
N PRO A 75 14.63 -12.03 16.39
CA PRO A 75 15.91 -11.50 16.83
C PRO A 75 16.96 -12.47 16.31
N VAL A 76 17.78 -12.00 15.37
CA VAL A 76 18.98 -12.69 14.91
C VAL A 76 19.75 -13.07 16.17
N GLY A 77 19.62 -14.33 16.56
CA GLY A 77 20.41 -14.94 17.60
C GLY A 77 21.84 -14.97 17.10
N ALA A 78 22.62 -13.97 17.51
CA ALA A 78 24.02 -14.20 17.84
C ALA A 78 24.06 -15.36 18.86
N PRO A 79 25.00 -16.31 18.75
CA PRO A 79 26.43 -16.07 18.54
C PRO A 79 27.02 -16.59 17.23
#